data_AF-A0A163GK29-F1
#
_entry.id   AF-A0A163GK29-F1
#
_cell.length_a   1.000
_cell.length_b   1.000
_cell.length_c   1.000
_cell.angle_alpha   90.00
_cell.angle_beta   90.00
_cell.angle_gamma   90.00
#
_symmetry.space_group_name_H-M   'P 1'
#
loop_
_entity.id
_entity.type
_entity.pdbx_description
1 polymer ?
#
loop_
_entity_poly.entity_id
_entity_poly.type
_entity_poly.pdbx_seq_one_letter_code
_entity_poly.pdbx_strand_id
1 'polypeptide(L)'
;MPELFGLPRELRDMIYMSVIAWSLPQPRRDDTQNHKWRRIRESDSTQSGEYGCSYSTETIPGTCANLLACSRQINLELTEAIERAKRSGLLVAKLNCIADSENTHAFSWLSLPIVTNRPCEQEEKHSLLPSWADRIFTTPQRMLKLGNRSPIPYLPPLTTTLDNLWIDIRIHGNRTAKWENNQCPPDRTSWAICAALKRFFDGDALMRPINATPTPGPSSKNIMIDELILNVVSPWEPMTMWLPEDYPLDVATYGIVHPRTVAKKLLDMWNIIWTGEGFKGAHYRVLLERLKRVKISVDGETWRVRELGMELKRGQEERKRIAMRGGW
;
A
#
# COMPACT_ATOMS: atom_id res chain seq x y z
N MET A 1 18.63 21.94 -32.36
CA MET A 1 17.92 20.78 -31.77
C MET A 1 16.45 21.18 -31.62
N PRO A 2 15.47 20.36 -32.00
CA PRO A 2 14.07 20.69 -31.76
C PRO A 2 13.82 20.71 -30.24
N GLU A 3 13.44 21.87 -29.73
CA GLU A 3 13.05 22.05 -28.34
C GLU A 3 11.65 21.44 -28.11
N LEU A 4 11.33 21.00 -26.89
CA LEU A 4 10.05 20.37 -26.56
C LEU A 4 8.85 21.21 -27.06
N PHE A 5 8.92 22.53 -26.93
CA PHE A 5 7.87 23.45 -27.38
C PHE A 5 7.82 23.66 -28.89
N GLY A 6 8.87 23.28 -29.62
CA GLY A 6 8.89 23.24 -31.08
C GLY A 6 8.18 22.02 -31.68
N LEU A 7 7.83 21.02 -30.85
CA LEU A 7 7.06 19.85 -31.29
C LEU A 7 5.57 20.21 -31.43
N PRO A 8 4.82 19.61 -32.37
CA PRO A 8 3.35 19.65 -32.39
C PRO A 8 2.74 19.16 -31.08
N ARG A 9 1.53 19.64 -30.76
CA ARG A 9 0.87 19.35 -29.48
C ARG A 9 0.65 17.85 -29.28
N GLU A 10 0.35 17.13 -30.35
CA GLU A 10 0.11 15.69 -30.36
C GLU A 10 1.35 14.92 -29.89
N LEU A 11 2.54 15.31 -30.35
CA LEU A 11 3.79 14.70 -29.91
C LEU A 11 4.11 15.04 -28.46
N ARG A 12 3.86 16.28 -28.02
CA ARG A 12 4.03 16.66 -26.62
C ARG A 12 3.10 15.86 -25.71
N ASP A 13 1.84 15.68 -26.10
CA ASP A 13 0.87 14.85 -25.40
C ASP A 13 1.33 13.39 -25.29
N MET A 14 1.88 12.81 -26.36
CA MET A 14 2.46 11.46 -26.31
C MET A 14 3.64 11.38 -25.33
N ILE A 15 4.50 12.40 -25.29
CA ILE A 15 5.61 12.49 -24.34
C ILE A 15 5.07 12.57 -22.91
N TYR A 16 4.13 13.48 -22.63
CA TYR A 16 3.52 13.63 -21.31
C TYR A 16 2.86 12.34 -20.84
N MET A 17 2.08 11.68 -21.70
CA MET A 17 1.45 10.39 -21.42
C MET A 17 2.50 9.32 -21.11
N SER A 18 3.58 9.25 -21.90
CA SER A 18 4.67 8.29 -21.68
C SER A 18 5.37 8.52 -20.34
N VAL A 19 5.57 9.78 -19.94
CA VAL A 19 6.19 10.14 -18.65
C VAL A 19 5.29 9.76 -17.48
N ILE A 20 4.00 10.09 -17.53
CA ILE A 20 3.08 9.83 -16.39
C ILE A 20 2.67 8.36 -16.27
N ALA A 21 2.67 7.61 -17.38
CA ALA A 21 2.37 6.19 -17.41
C ALA A 21 3.65 5.32 -17.35
N TRP A 22 4.82 5.93 -17.19
CA TRP A 22 6.08 5.21 -17.14
C TRP A 22 6.10 4.20 -15.98
N SER A 23 6.61 3.02 -16.27
CA SER A 23 6.81 1.95 -15.29
C SER A 23 8.19 1.32 -15.45
N LEU A 24 8.81 0.97 -14.33
CA LEU A 24 10.02 0.16 -14.29
C LEU A 24 9.76 -1.24 -14.88
N PRO A 25 10.80 -1.86 -15.45
CA PRO A 25 10.71 -3.25 -15.89
C PRO A 25 10.38 -4.15 -14.71
N GLN A 26 9.55 -5.15 -14.96
CA GLN A 26 9.14 -6.10 -13.94
C GLN A 26 10.33 -6.98 -13.54
N PRO A 27 10.70 -7.06 -12.24
CA PRO A 27 11.85 -7.86 -11.83
C PRO A 27 11.57 -9.35 -12.04
N ARG A 28 12.62 -10.09 -12.36
CA ARG A 28 12.59 -11.55 -12.43
C ARG A 28 12.81 -12.13 -11.04
N ARG A 29 12.47 -13.41 -10.88
CA ARG A 29 12.71 -14.15 -9.65
C ARG A 29 14.19 -14.11 -9.25
N ASP A 30 15.07 -14.35 -10.21
CA ASP A 30 16.52 -14.42 -9.97
C ASP A 30 17.10 -13.09 -9.48
N ASP A 31 16.47 -11.97 -9.84
CA ASP A 31 16.92 -10.63 -9.42
C ASP A 31 16.80 -10.44 -7.91
N THR A 32 15.90 -11.17 -7.24
CA THR A 32 15.57 -11.02 -5.82
C THR A 32 16.67 -11.53 -4.87
N GLN A 33 17.64 -12.27 -5.39
CA GLN A 33 18.77 -12.79 -4.61
C GLN A 33 19.94 -11.80 -4.54
N ASN A 34 19.89 -10.70 -5.31
CA ASN A 34 20.97 -9.73 -5.38
C ASN A 34 20.97 -8.75 -4.18
N HIS A 35 22.11 -8.09 -3.95
CA HIS A 35 22.29 -7.02 -2.95
C HIS A 35 21.33 -5.81 -3.10
N LYS A 36 20.63 -5.75 -4.24
CA LYS A 36 19.54 -4.80 -4.51
C LYS A 36 18.26 -5.10 -3.72
N TRP A 37 18.24 -6.16 -2.92
CA TRP A 37 17.09 -6.54 -2.10
C TRP A 37 17.50 -6.61 -0.65
N ARG A 38 16.75 -5.92 0.20
CA ARG A 38 16.95 -5.96 1.64
C ARG A 38 15.92 -6.86 2.27
N ARG A 39 16.38 -7.99 2.80
CA ARG A 39 15.57 -8.89 3.62
C ARG A 39 15.39 -8.31 5.02
N ILE A 40 14.16 -8.37 5.53
CA ILE A 40 13.88 -8.03 6.92
C ILE A 40 14.42 -9.14 7.82
N ARG A 41 15.15 -8.75 8.87
CA ARG A 41 15.72 -9.69 9.84
C ARG A 41 14.62 -10.27 10.72
N GLU A 42 14.80 -11.52 11.14
CA GLU A 42 13.80 -12.26 11.91
C GLU A 42 13.42 -11.57 13.22
N SER A 43 14.38 -10.95 13.92
CA SER A 43 14.16 -10.18 15.15
C SER A 43 13.15 -9.04 14.98
N ASP A 44 13.17 -8.38 13.82
CA ASP A 44 12.29 -7.25 13.50
C ASP A 44 10.93 -7.75 13.01
N SER A 45 10.90 -8.96 12.43
CA SER A 45 9.71 -9.58 11.87
C SER A 45 8.73 -10.12 12.93
N THR A 46 9.21 -10.52 14.11
CA THR A 46 8.36 -11.04 15.20
C THR A 46 7.39 -9.99 15.73
N GLN A 47 7.83 -8.73 15.79
CA GLN A 47 7.01 -7.62 16.28
C GLN A 47 6.19 -6.96 15.18
N SER A 48 6.70 -6.95 13.94
CA SER A 48 6.06 -6.27 12.80
C SER A 48 5.14 -7.18 11.97
N GLY A 49 5.30 -8.50 12.08
CA GLY A 49 4.64 -9.51 11.25
C GLY A 49 5.23 -9.65 9.84
N GLU A 50 6.38 -9.02 9.55
CA GLU A 50 7.06 -8.99 8.24
C GLU A 50 7.89 -10.25 7.93
N TYR A 51 7.46 -11.40 8.41
CA TYR A 51 8.22 -12.64 8.27
C TYR A 51 8.42 -12.99 6.81
N GLY A 52 9.69 -13.05 6.38
CA GLY A 52 10.03 -13.45 5.02
C GLY A 52 9.94 -12.36 3.97
N CYS A 53 9.62 -11.12 4.36
CA CYS A 53 9.58 -10.01 3.43
C CYS A 53 11.00 -9.54 3.07
N SER A 54 11.16 -9.20 1.79
CA SER A 54 12.30 -8.51 1.24
C SER A 54 11.80 -7.38 0.35
N TYR A 55 12.52 -6.27 0.35
CA TYR A 55 12.13 -5.07 -0.39
C TYR A 55 13.26 -4.64 -1.30
N SER A 56 12.92 -4.25 -2.52
CA SER A 56 13.88 -3.65 -3.44
C SER A 56 14.45 -2.38 -2.82
N THR A 57 15.76 -2.24 -2.93
CA THR A 57 16.52 -1.08 -2.50
C THR A 57 16.71 -0.07 -3.63
N GLU A 58 16.26 -0.40 -4.84
CA GLU A 58 16.32 0.51 -5.97
C GLU A 58 15.54 1.80 -5.70
N THR A 59 15.98 2.89 -6.32
CA THR A 59 15.33 4.18 -6.18
C THR A 59 13.89 4.08 -6.64
N ILE A 60 12.97 4.51 -5.79
CA ILE A 60 11.57 4.68 -6.17
C ILE A 60 11.46 5.51 -7.45
N PRO A 61 10.58 5.11 -8.41
CA PRO A 61 10.27 5.92 -9.57
C PRO A 61 10.00 7.37 -9.16
N GLY A 62 10.75 8.31 -9.75
CA GLY A 62 10.52 9.73 -9.51
C GLY A 62 9.10 10.12 -9.96
N THR A 63 8.46 11.00 -9.21
CA THR A 63 7.18 11.58 -9.65
C THR A 63 7.45 12.67 -10.69
N CYS A 64 6.46 12.98 -11.53
CA CYS A 64 6.52 14.11 -12.45
C CYS A 64 6.34 15.49 -11.76
N ALA A 65 6.42 15.55 -10.42
CA ALA A 65 6.20 16.77 -9.65
C ALA A 65 7.16 17.89 -10.02
N ASN A 66 8.44 17.56 -10.27
CA ASN A 66 9.42 18.55 -10.71
C ASN A 66 9.08 19.10 -12.10
N LEU A 67 8.59 18.24 -13.01
CA LEU A 67 8.19 18.64 -14.36
C LEU A 67 6.97 19.58 -14.33
N LEU A 68 6.02 19.34 -13.43
CA LEU A 68 4.86 20.22 -13.21
C LEU A 68 5.28 21.63 -12.75
N ALA A 69 6.45 21.79 -12.13
CA ALA A 69 6.95 23.07 -11.63
C ALA A 69 7.82 23.83 -12.66
N CYS A 70 8.24 23.20 -13.77
CA CYS A 70 9.22 23.77 -14.69
C CYS A 70 8.68 24.94 -15.54
N SER A 71 7.41 24.90 -15.97
CA SER A 71 6.82 25.91 -16.85
C SER A 71 5.30 25.94 -16.70
N ARG A 72 4.68 27.13 -16.81
CA ARG A 72 3.21 27.28 -16.80
C ARG A 72 2.54 26.52 -17.93
N GLN A 73 3.15 26.51 -19.13
CA GLN A 73 2.60 25.74 -20.24
C GLN A 73 2.67 24.25 -19.92
N ILE A 74 3.86 23.72 -19.60
CA ILE A 74 4.03 22.30 -19.23
C ILE A 74 3.06 21.92 -18.11
N ASN A 75 2.88 22.76 -17.10
CA ASN A 75 1.94 22.53 -16.01
C ASN A 75 0.51 22.33 -16.54
N LEU A 76 0.02 23.23 -17.38
CA LEU A 76 -1.30 23.13 -18.00
C LEU A 76 -1.45 21.86 -18.84
N GLU A 77 -0.53 21.65 -19.80
CA GLU A 77 -0.59 20.53 -20.74
C GLU A 77 -0.47 19.17 -20.02
N LEU A 78 0.42 19.08 -19.05
CA LEU A 78 0.63 17.87 -18.26
C LEU A 78 -0.56 17.62 -17.33
N THR A 79 -1.15 18.65 -16.72
CA THR A 79 -2.38 18.51 -15.92
C THR A 79 -3.54 17.97 -16.77
N GLU A 80 -3.71 18.46 -18.00
CA GLU A 80 -4.69 17.91 -18.94
C GLU A 80 -4.40 16.44 -19.31
N ALA A 81 -3.13 16.09 -19.53
CA ALA A 81 -2.72 14.70 -19.76
C ALA A 81 -3.00 13.81 -18.54
N ILE A 82 -2.73 14.31 -17.33
CA ILE A 82 -3.03 13.63 -16.06
C ILE A 82 -4.52 13.37 -15.94
N GLU A 83 -5.37 14.37 -16.15
CA GLU A 83 -6.82 14.20 -16.05
C GLU A 83 -7.38 13.26 -17.13
N ARG A 84 -6.78 13.21 -18.34
CA ARG A 84 -7.11 12.19 -19.35
C ARG A 84 -6.69 10.80 -18.91
N ALA A 85 -5.48 10.65 -18.37
CA ALA A 85 -4.94 9.39 -17.91
C ALA A 85 -5.70 8.84 -16.68
N LYS A 86 -6.13 9.71 -15.76
CA LYS A 86 -7.05 9.36 -14.65
C LYS A 86 -8.37 8.80 -15.18
N ARG A 87 -9.01 9.52 -16.10
CA ARG A 87 -10.28 9.08 -16.74
C ARG A 87 -10.13 7.75 -17.48
N SER A 88 -8.93 7.46 -17.99
CA SER A 88 -8.62 6.21 -18.69
C SER A 88 -8.14 5.09 -17.76
N GLY A 89 -8.03 5.33 -16.45
CA GLY A 89 -7.55 4.34 -15.48
C GLY A 89 -6.06 3.99 -15.61
N LEU A 90 -5.26 4.83 -16.27
CA LEU A 90 -3.83 4.56 -16.55
C LEU A 90 -2.91 4.96 -15.39
N LEU A 91 -3.36 5.90 -14.54
CA LEU A 91 -2.58 6.38 -13.40
C LEU A 91 -2.83 5.51 -12.18
N VAL A 92 -2.01 4.47 -12.05
CA VAL A 92 -2.10 3.50 -10.98
C VAL A 92 -0.72 3.29 -10.37
N ALA A 93 -0.64 3.34 -9.04
CA ALA A 93 0.57 2.95 -8.33
C ALA A 93 0.69 1.44 -8.43
N LYS A 94 1.77 0.93 -9.00
CA LYS A 94 1.96 -0.50 -9.17
C LYS A 94 3.09 -0.98 -8.28
N LEU A 95 2.74 -1.86 -7.37
CA LEU A 95 3.67 -2.66 -6.58
C LEU A 95 3.68 -4.06 -7.16
N ASN A 96 4.85 -4.67 -7.21
CA ASN A 96 5.01 -6.06 -7.60
C ASN A 96 5.48 -6.87 -6.39
N CYS A 97 4.81 -8.00 -6.16
CA CYS A 97 5.10 -8.99 -5.13
C CYS A 97 5.45 -10.31 -5.81
N ILE A 98 6.70 -10.75 -5.65
CA ILE A 98 7.13 -12.10 -6.04
C ILE A 98 7.05 -12.97 -4.80
N ALA A 99 6.10 -13.90 -4.76
CA ALA A 99 5.98 -14.91 -3.72
C ALA A 99 6.72 -16.17 -4.18
N ASP A 100 8.01 -16.24 -3.83
CA ASP A 100 8.90 -17.34 -4.24
C ASP A 100 8.62 -18.62 -3.44
N SER A 101 8.37 -18.45 -2.14
CA SER A 101 7.88 -19.49 -1.24
C SER A 101 6.84 -18.90 -0.31
N GLU A 102 6.24 -19.72 0.57
CA GLU A 102 5.42 -19.17 1.66
C GLU A 102 6.23 -18.31 2.64
N ASN A 103 7.56 -18.37 2.62
CA ASN A 103 8.43 -17.61 3.54
C ASN A 103 9.27 -16.54 2.86
N THR A 104 9.12 -16.34 1.56
CA THR A 104 9.95 -15.40 0.81
C THR A 104 9.08 -14.59 -0.13
N HIS A 105 8.86 -13.34 0.27
CA HIS A 105 8.08 -12.36 -0.50
C HIS A 105 8.96 -11.19 -0.83
N ALA A 106 9.08 -10.87 -2.12
CA ALA A 106 9.90 -9.78 -2.60
C ALA A 106 9.02 -8.67 -3.18
N PHE A 107 9.05 -7.49 -2.56
CA PHE A 107 8.25 -6.32 -2.94
C PHE A 107 9.08 -5.26 -3.67
N SER A 108 8.55 -4.72 -4.76
CA SER A 108 9.21 -3.72 -5.60
C SER A 108 8.20 -2.76 -6.21
N TRP A 109 8.53 -1.47 -6.33
CA TRP A 109 7.71 -0.54 -7.09
C TRP A 109 7.96 -0.71 -8.59
N LEU A 110 6.88 -0.72 -9.35
CA LEU A 110 6.92 -0.63 -10.81
C LEU A 110 6.53 0.77 -11.27
N SER A 111 5.50 1.36 -10.67
CA SER A 111 5.10 2.74 -10.96
C SER A 111 4.59 3.41 -9.69
N LEU A 112 4.89 4.70 -9.57
CA LEU A 112 4.37 5.56 -8.51
C LEU A 112 3.82 6.82 -9.16
N PRO A 113 2.50 6.87 -9.45
CA PRO A 113 1.89 8.01 -10.08
C PRO A 113 1.79 9.18 -9.10
N ILE A 114 1.11 10.21 -9.57
CA ILE A 114 0.84 11.44 -8.85
C ILE A 114 -0.02 11.15 -7.63
N VAL A 115 0.43 11.66 -6.48
CA VAL A 115 -0.34 11.65 -5.24
C VAL A 115 -1.04 13.00 -5.07
N THR A 116 -2.27 12.98 -4.56
CA THR A 116 -2.99 14.21 -4.22
C THR A 116 -2.80 14.48 -2.73
N ASN A 117 -2.32 15.67 -2.38
CA ASN A 117 -2.29 16.10 -0.99
C ASN A 117 -3.52 16.96 -0.74
N ARG A 118 -4.35 16.54 0.23
CA ARG A 118 -5.45 17.36 0.72
C ARG A 118 -5.08 17.86 2.12
N PRO A 119 -5.38 19.12 2.46
CA PRO A 119 -5.40 19.51 3.87
C PRO A 119 -6.32 18.51 4.58
N CYS A 120 -5.88 17.99 5.73
CA CYS A 120 -6.76 17.20 6.56
C CYS A 120 -7.90 18.12 6.96
N GLU A 121 -9.05 17.96 6.30
CA GLU A 121 -10.32 18.34 6.89
C GLU A 121 -10.34 17.54 8.18
N GLN A 122 -10.05 18.19 9.30
CA GLN A 122 -10.51 17.67 10.56
C GLN A 122 -12.02 17.63 10.37
N GLU A 123 -12.55 16.45 9.99
CA GLU A 123 -13.90 16.07 10.41
C GLU A 123 -13.96 16.57 11.83
N GLU A 124 -14.90 17.48 12.10
CA GLU A 124 -15.16 18.02 13.41
C GLU A 124 -15.30 16.82 14.34
N LYS A 125 -14.17 16.38 14.91
CA LYS A 125 -14.18 15.57 16.09
C LYS A 125 -14.92 16.50 17.00
N HIS A 126 -16.17 16.15 17.28
CA HIS A 126 -16.83 16.52 18.52
C HIS A 126 -15.86 16.07 19.62
N SER A 127 -14.83 16.89 19.87
CA SER A 127 -14.11 16.87 21.11
C SER A 127 -15.23 17.08 22.11
N LEU A 128 -15.46 16.07 22.93
CA LEU A 128 -16.39 16.15 24.06
C LEU A 128 -16.03 17.31 25.00
N LEU A 129 -14.90 17.97 24.76
CA LEU A 129 -14.46 19.19 25.40
C LEU A 129 -14.59 20.38 24.44
N PRO A 130 -15.30 21.45 24.85
CA PRO A 130 -15.38 22.69 24.10
C PRO A 130 -14.00 23.34 23.92
N SER A 131 -13.82 24.09 22.83
CA SER A 131 -12.54 24.68 22.38
C SER A 131 -11.80 25.55 23.40
N TRP A 132 -12.46 25.99 24.48
CA TRP A 132 -11.83 26.69 25.59
C TRP A 132 -11.04 25.75 26.53
N ALA A 133 -11.40 24.47 26.63
CA ALA A 133 -10.72 23.50 27.49
C ALA A 133 -9.39 23.03 26.91
N ASP A 134 -9.30 22.87 25.58
CA ASP A 134 -8.01 22.61 24.89
C ASP A 134 -6.99 23.74 25.10
N ARG A 135 -7.48 24.98 25.29
CA ARG A 135 -6.65 26.15 25.63
C ARG A 135 -6.22 26.20 27.10
N ILE A 136 -6.71 25.31 27.97
CA ILE A 136 -6.31 25.26 29.39
C ILE A 136 -5.34 24.11 29.63
N PHE A 137 -5.55 22.96 28.98
CA PHE A 137 -4.66 21.80 29.13
C PHE A 137 -3.36 21.89 28.33
N THR A 138 -3.26 22.76 27.33
CA THR A 138 -2.01 23.04 26.60
C THR A 138 -1.14 24.12 27.24
N THR A 139 -1.61 24.76 28.31
CA THR A 139 -1.00 25.97 28.89
C THR A 139 0.18 25.74 29.84
N PRO A 140 0.32 24.63 30.60
CA PRO A 140 1.47 24.54 31.50
C PRO A 140 2.78 24.16 30.76
N GLN A 141 2.72 23.66 29.53
CA GLN A 141 3.95 23.39 28.75
C GLN A 141 4.56 24.64 28.10
N ARG A 142 3.81 25.76 27.99
CA ARG A 142 4.30 26.99 27.37
C ARG A 142 5.16 27.85 28.29
N MET A 143 5.02 27.71 29.62
CA MET A 143 5.77 28.55 30.56
C MET A 143 7.16 28.03 30.92
N LEU A 144 7.52 26.79 30.55
CA LEU A 144 8.83 26.20 30.87
C LEU A 144 9.81 26.14 29.68
N LYS A 145 9.48 26.73 28.52
CA LYS A 145 10.39 26.82 27.37
C LYS A 145 10.54 28.25 26.89
N LEU A 146 11.11 29.09 27.75
CA LEU A 146 11.60 30.43 27.44
C LEU A 146 12.96 30.33 26.70
N GLY A 147 12.95 29.72 25.52
CA GLY A 147 14.10 29.68 24.62
C GLY A 147 13.64 30.14 23.24
N ASN A 148 14.28 31.19 22.70
CA ASN A 148 13.99 31.88 21.44
C ASN A 148 13.86 30.94 20.22
N ARG A 149 12.78 30.16 20.14
CA ARG A 149 12.31 29.54 18.91
C ARG A 149 11.04 30.25 18.53
N SER A 150 11.14 31.03 17.45
CA SER A 150 10.00 31.59 16.74
C SER A 150 8.87 30.55 16.68
N PRO A 151 7.60 30.91 16.96
CA PRO A 151 6.49 30.00 16.79
C PRO A 151 6.47 29.55 15.32
N ILE A 152 6.91 28.32 15.07
CA ILE A 152 6.78 27.70 13.75
C ILE A 152 5.26 27.62 13.52
N PRO A 153 4.73 28.21 12.44
CA PRO A 153 3.31 28.11 12.14
C PRO A 153 2.96 26.63 12.04
N TYR A 154 2.02 26.18 12.89
CA TYR A 154 1.51 24.81 12.86
C TYR A 154 0.82 24.62 11.50
N LEU A 155 1.53 24.03 10.55
CA LEU A 155 0.94 23.61 9.29
C LEU A 155 -0.10 22.53 9.61
N PRO A 156 -1.34 22.64 9.11
CA PRO A 156 -2.35 21.62 9.32
C PRO A 156 -1.82 20.28 8.79
N PRO A 157 -2.17 19.15 9.44
CA PRO A 157 -1.77 17.85 8.95
C PRO A 157 -2.25 17.67 7.51
N LEU A 158 -1.37 17.21 6.64
CA LEU A 158 -1.68 16.90 5.25
C LEU A 158 -2.00 15.41 5.12
N THR A 159 -3.09 15.12 4.43
CA THR A 159 -3.49 13.76 4.07
C THR A 159 -3.10 13.53 2.62
N THR A 160 -2.28 12.51 2.37
CA THR A 160 -1.90 12.10 1.02
C THR A 160 -2.88 11.02 0.57
N THR A 161 -3.66 11.29 -0.47
CA THR A 161 -4.59 10.32 -1.05
C THR A 161 -4.01 9.73 -2.32
N LEU A 162 -4.02 8.40 -2.39
CA LEU A 162 -3.70 7.63 -3.57
C LEU A 162 -4.99 7.02 -4.12
N ASP A 163 -5.31 7.35 -5.38
CA ASP A 163 -6.58 6.92 -5.99
C ASP A 163 -6.60 5.39 -6.14
N ASN A 164 -5.56 4.81 -6.74
CA ASN A 164 -5.45 3.37 -6.97
C ASN A 164 -4.05 2.86 -6.61
N LEU A 165 -3.99 1.82 -5.77
CA LEU A 165 -2.80 0.99 -5.56
C LEU A 165 -3.05 -0.40 -6.10
N TRP A 166 -2.27 -0.80 -7.10
CA TRP A 166 -2.31 -2.12 -7.72
C TRP A 166 -1.11 -2.95 -7.27
N ILE A 167 -1.36 -4.15 -6.77
CA ILE A 167 -0.34 -5.10 -6.34
C ILE A 167 -0.44 -6.34 -7.22
N ASP A 168 0.54 -6.55 -8.10
CA ASP A 168 0.70 -7.79 -8.85
C ASP A 168 1.37 -8.84 -7.98
N ILE A 169 0.68 -9.94 -7.71
CA ILE A 169 1.10 -11.04 -6.85
C ILE A 169 1.43 -12.22 -7.74
N ARG A 170 2.73 -12.44 -7.98
CA ARG A 170 3.25 -13.55 -8.79
C ARG A 170 3.69 -14.69 -7.89
N ILE A 171 2.98 -15.81 -7.96
CA ILE A 171 3.27 -17.00 -7.16
C ILE A 171 4.23 -17.87 -7.94
N HIS A 172 5.36 -18.22 -7.34
CA HIS A 172 6.31 -19.17 -7.91
C HIS A 172 6.44 -20.41 -7.02
N GLY A 173 7.00 -21.46 -7.60
CA GLY A 173 7.42 -22.66 -6.89
C GLY A 173 6.29 -23.64 -6.55
N ASN A 174 6.71 -24.89 -6.35
CA ASN A 174 5.83 -26.00 -5.94
C ASN A 174 5.54 -25.91 -4.44
N ARG A 175 4.29 -26.24 -4.04
CA ARG A 175 3.85 -26.29 -2.64
C ARG A 175 4.62 -27.30 -1.77
N THR A 176 5.14 -28.40 -2.29
CA THR A 176 5.92 -29.37 -1.47
C THR A 176 7.20 -28.77 -0.91
N ALA A 177 7.95 -28.01 -1.73
CA ALA A 177 9.13 -27.28 -1.27
C ALA A 177 8.81 -26.23 -0.17
N LYS A 178 7.52 -25.91 0.02
CA LYS A 178 7.01 -24.98 1.05
C LYS A 178 6.82 -25.66 2.41
N TRP A 179 6.62 -26.97 2.47
CA TRP A 179 6.48 -27.72 3.74
C TRP A 179 7.82 -28.19 4.31
N GLU A 180 8.75 -28.61 3.44
CA GLU A 180 10.04 -29.18 3.86
C GLU A 180 10.90 -28.20 4.68
N ASN A 181 10.71 -26.89 4.49
CA ASN A 181 11.48 -25.84 5.14
C ASN A 181 10.71 -25.05 6.23
N ASN A 182 9.47 -25.43 6.55
CA ASN A 182 8.58 -24.61 7.39
C ASN A 182 8.05 -25.31 8.65
N GLN A 183 8.39 -24.74 9.82
CA GLN A 183 7.69 -24.99 11.08
C GLN A 183 6.47 -24.08 11.28
N CYS A 184 5.93 -23.45 10.23
CA CYS A 184 4.97 -22.36 10.36
C CYS A 184 3.71 -22.54 9.53
N PRO A 185 2.57 -21.98 9.99
CA PRO A 185 1.26 -22.24 9.41
C PRO A 185 1.10 -21.62 8.01
N PRO A 186 0.19 -22.19 7.19
CA PRO A 186 -0.18 -21.66 5.88
C PRO A 186 -0.71 -20.21 5.99
N ASP A 187 -0.73 -19.48 4.86
CA ASP A 187 -1.31 -18.13 4.67
C ASP A 187 -0.35 -16.93 4.78
N ARG A 188 0.95 -17.17 4.73
CA ARG A 188 1.94 -16.09 4.85
C ARG A 188 1.89 -15.04 3.74
N THR A 189 1.48 -15.37 2.50
CA THR A 189 1.40 -14.37 1.42
C THR A 189 0.41 -13.24 1.73
N SER A 190 -0.77 -13.59 2.26
CA SER A 190 -1.77 -12.59 2.66
C SER A 190 -1.20 -11.67 3.76
N TRP A 191 -0.56 -12.27 4.77
CA TRP A 191 0.06 -11.50 5.86
C TRP A 191 1.27 -10.67 5.41
N ALA A 192 2.07 -11.15 4.46
CA ALA A 192 3.18 -10.41 3.88
C ALA A 192 2.69 -9.16 3.15
N ILE A 193 1.56 -9.25 2.44
CA ILE A 193 0.91 -8.08 1.80
C ILE A 193 0.43 -7.09 2.86
N CYS A 194 -0.21 -7.57 3.93
CA CYS A 194 -0.59 -6.70 5.05
C CYS A 194 0.60 -6.01 5.71
N ALA A 195 1.71 -6.74 5.87
CA ALA A 195 2.94 -6.20 6.43
C ALA A 195 3.52 -5.11 5.51
N ALA A 196 3.60 -5.37 4.20
CA ALA A 196 4.05 -4.39 3.22
C ALA A 196 3.15 -3.13 3.18
N LEU A 197 1.82 -3.29 3.25
CA LEU A 197 0.87 -2.18 3.30
C LEU A 197 0.97 -1.40 4.60
N LYS A 198 1.07 -2.07 5.75
CA LYS A 198 1.26 -1.41 7.05
C LYS A 198 2.55 -0.60 7.04
N ARG A 199 3.64 -1.18 6.54
CA ARG A 199 4.93 -0.48 6.39
C ARG A 199 4.82 0.74 5.48
N PHE A 200 4.06 0.64 4.40
CA PHE A 200 3.75 1.78 3.51
C PHE A 200 3.01 2.90 4.27
N PHE A 201 2.02 2.58 5.09
CA PHE A 201 1.29 3.57 5.90
C PHE A 201 2.11 4.16 7.05
N ASP A 202 2.99 3.36 7.66
CA ASP A 202 3.88 3.80 8.74
C ASP A 202 4.97 4.76 8.24
N GLY A 203 5.12 4.90 6.91
CA GLY A 203 6.08 5.82 6.29
C GLY A 203 7.53 5.39 6.45
N ASP A 204 7.77 4.09 6.67
CA ASP A 204 9.09 3.50 6.86
C ASP A 204 9.96 3.67 5.59
N ALA A 205 11.26 3.84 5.82
CA ALA A 205 12.30 4.24 4.87
C ALA A 205 12.55 3.27 3.70
N LEU A 206 11.92 2.10 3.65
CA LEU A 206 11.98 1.24 2.46
C LEU A 206 11.19 1.80 1.26
N MET A 207 10.40 2.85 1.49
CA MET A 207 9.88 3.71 0.43
C MET A 207 10.70 5.01 0.24
N ARG A 208 11.97 5.01 0.66
CA ARG A 208 12.93 6.05 0.33
C ARG A 208 14.14 5.40 -0.34
N PRO A 209 14.81 6.10 -1.26
CA PRO A 209 16.12 5.66 -1.75
C PRO A 209 17.03 5.26 -0.58
N ILE A 210 17.88 4.24 -0.75
CA ILE A 210 18.87 3.77 0.27
C ILE A 210 19.65 4.91 0.92
N ASN A 211 19.89 5.97 0.14
CA ASN A 211 20.70 7.12 0.55
C ASN A 211 19.88 8.20 1.30
N ALA A 212 18.58 8.01 1.49
CA ALA A 212 17.79 8.93 2.29
C ALA A 212 18.21 8.83 3.74
N THR A 213 18.54 9.97 4.35
CA THR A 213 18.94 10.02 5.74
C THR A 213 17.87 9.38 6.62
N PRO A 214 18.27 8.52 7.59
CA PRO A 214 17.36 7.82 8.50
C PRO A 214 16.62 8.76 9.46
N THR A 215 16.81 10.07 9.32
CA THR A 215 15.98 11.09 9.94
C THR A 215 14.51 10.71 9.77
N PRO A 216 13.79 10.44 10.87
CA PRO A 216 12.36 10.19 10.82
C PRO A 216 11.76 11.35 10.04
N GLY A 217 11.09 11.03 8.93
CA GLY A 217 10.45 12.09 8.15
C GLY A 217 9.44 12.82 9.03
N PRO A 218 9.04 14.03 8.64
CA PRO A 218 7.98 14.75 9.33
C PRO A 218 6.81 13.79 9.61
N SER A 219 6.42 13.78 10.88
CA SER A 219 5.50 12.87 11.54
C SER A 219 4.33 12.44 10.66
N SER A 220 4.06 11.14 10.63
CA SER A 220 2.77 10.53 10.27
C SER A 220 2.05 11.21 9.11
N LYS A 221 2.55 11.05 7.88
CA LYS A 221 1.72 11.37 6.72
C LYS A 221 0.49 10.49 6.77
N ASN A 222 -0.69 11.10 6.83
CA ASN A 222 -1.95 10.38 6.74
C ASN A 222 -2.09 9.91 5.29
N ILE A 223 -1.52 8.76 4.95
CA ILE A 223 -1.69 8.17 3.61
C ILE A 223 -3.01 7.42 3.60
N MET A 224 -3.86 7.71 2.62
CA MET A 224 -5.14 7.04 2.38
C MET A 224 -5.11 6.45 0.97
N ILE A 225 -5.70 5.28 0.78
CA ILE A 225 -5.86 4.65 -0.53
C ILE A 225 -7.34 4.47 -0.79
N ASP A 226 -7.81 4.97 -1.93
CA ASP A 226 -9.22 4.88 -2.30
C ASP A 226 -9.55 3.46 -2.79
N GLU A 227 -8.76 2.90 -3.71
CA GLU A 227 -8.92 1.50 -4.14
C GLU A 227 -7.59 0.75 -4.11
N LEU A 228 -7.56 -0.36 -3.36
CA LEU A 228 -6.47 -1.33 -3.38
C LEU A 228 -6.86 -2.50 -4.30
N ILE A 229 -6.09 -2.75 -5.34
CA ILE A 229 -6.28 -3.83 -6.30
C ILE A 229 -5.21 -4.89 -6.04
N LEU A 230 -5.63 -6.06 -5.58
CA LEU A 230 -4.78 -7.24 -5.39
C LEU A 230 -4.95 -8.17 -6.60
N ASN A 231 -4.02 -8.13 -7.53
CA ASN A 231 -4.06 -8.94 -8.73
C ASN A 231 -3.19 -10.19 -8.58
N VAL A 232 -3.82 -11.37 -8.53
CA VAL A 232 -3.10 -12.63 -8.54
C VAL A 232 -2.78 -12.99 -10.00
N VAL A 233 -1.50 -13.04 -10.32
CA VAL A 233 -1.03 -13.37 -11.67
C VAL A 233 -0.81 -14.86 -11.76
N SER A 234 -1.40 -15.48 -12.78
CA SER A 234 -1.26 -16.90 -13.05
C SER A 234 0.19 -17.28 -13.36
N PRO A 235 0.66 -18.41 -12.82
CA PRO A 235 1.97 -18.97 -13.15
C PRO A 235 2.01 -19.34 -14.65
N TRP A 236 3.22 -19.35 -15.24
CA TRP A 236 3.39 -19.70 -16.65
C TRP A 236 3.32 -21.22 -16.89
N GLU A 237 3.48 -21.99 -15.81
CA GLU A 237 3.42 -23.44 -15.80
C GLU A 237 2.02 -23.96 -16.19
N PRO A 238 1.95 -25.11 -16.90
CA PRO A 238 0.69 -25.62 -17.44
C PRO A 238 -0.30 -25.98 -16.31
N MET A 239 -1.59 -25.79 -16.59
CA MET A 239 -2.69 -26.06 -15.65
C MET A 239 -2.71 -27.49 -15.10
N THR A 240 -2.12 -28.46 -15.82
CA THR A 240 -1.98 -29.85 -15.35
C THR A 240 -1.09 -30.00 -14.12
N MET A 241 -0.23 -29.02 -13.84
CA MET A 241 0.61 -28.98 -12.63
C MET A 241 -0.07 -28.24 -11.47
N TRP A 242 -1.24 -27.65 -11.69
CA TRP A 242 -1.93 -26.86 -10.68
C TRP A 242 -2.69 -27.77 -9.73
N LEU A 243 -2.65 -27.44 -8.45
CA LEU A 243 -3.51 -28.04 -7.44
C LEU A 243 -4.97 -27.66 -7.69
N PRO A 244 -5.93 -28.48 -7.28
CA PRO A 244 -7.35 -28.12 -7.30
C PRO A 244 -7.62 -26.81 -6.56
N GLU A 245 -8.62 -26.05 -7.00
CA GLU A 245 -8.96 -24.74 -6.43
C GLU A 245 -9.32 -24.82 -4.93
N ASP A 246 -10.03 -25.88 -4.54
CA ASP A 246 -10.50 -26.11 -3.17
C ASP A 246 -9.59 -27.08 -2.40
N TYR A 247 -8.33 -27.18 -2.81
CA TYR A 247 -7.36 -28.05 -2.17
C TYR A 247 -7.11 -27.64 -0.69
N PRO A 248 -7.11 -28.58 0.26
CA PRO A 248 -6.92 -28.33 1.70
C PRO A 248 -5.54 -27.72 2.01
N LEU A 249 -5.53 -26.55 2.66
CA LEU A 249 -4.30 -25.77 2.86
C LEU A 249 -3.33 -26.37 3.89
N ASP A 250 -3.86 -27.20 4.78
CA ASP A 250 -3.19 -27.89 5.87
C ASP A 250 -2.45 -29.15 5.42
N VAL A 251 -2.63 -29.59 4.17
CA VAL A 251 -1.98 -30.79 3.65
C VAL A 251 -0.77 -30.44 2.78
N ALA A 252 0.30 -31.22 2.89
CA ALA A 252 1.45 -31.16 2.01
C ALA A 252 1.16 -31.92 0.71
N THR A 253 0.84 -31.20 -0.37
CA THR A 253 0.65 -31.80 -1.71
C THR A 253 1.55 -31.16 -2.73
N TYR A 254 2.02 -32.00 -3.64
CA TYR A 254 2.84 -31.64 -4.77
C TYR A 254 2.00 -30.94 -5.84
N GLY A 255 2.39 -29.72 -6.19
CA GLY A 255 1.78 -28.96 -7.27
C GLY A 255 1.89 -27.45 -7.06
N ILE A 256 1.49 -26.71 -8.09
CA ILE A 256 1.46 -25.26 -8.08
C ILE A 256 0.12 -24.80 -7.52
N VAL A 257 0.14 -23.82 -6.62
CA VAL A 257 -1.10 -23.34 -5.99
C VAL A 257 -1.95 -22.63 -7.04
N HIS A 258 -3.21 -23.04 -7.15
CA HIS A 258 -4.16 -22.40 -8.06
C HIS A 258 -4.30 -20.89 -7.71
N PRO A 259 -4.24 -19.97 -8.69
CA PRO A 259 -4.36 -18.53 -8.45
C PRO A 259 -5.62 -18.14 -7.67
N ARG A 260 -6.77 -18.77 -7.99
CA ARG A 260 -8.03 -18.57 -7.27
C ARG A 260 -8.00 -19.02 -5.81
N THR A 261 -7.21 -20.04 -5.46
CA THR A 261 -7.00 -20.41 -4.05
C THR A 261 -6.30 -19.29 -3.28
N VAL A 262 -5.33 -18.62 -3.92
CA VAL A 262 -4.67 -17.45 -3.30
C VAL A 262 -5.63 -16.27 -3.24
N ALA A 263 -6.44 -16.02 -4.27
CA ALA A 263 -7.47 -15.00 -4.24
C ALA A 263 -8.48 -15.21 -3.09
N LYS A 264 -8.94 -16.46 -2.87
CA LYS A 264 -9.77 -16.86 -1.71
C LYS A 264 -9.09 -16.50 -0.39
N LYS A 265 -7.82 -16.90 -0.19
CA LYS A 265 -7.06 -16.56 1.02
C LYS A 265 -6.91 -15.05 1.25
N LEU A 266 -6.67 -14.28 0.19
CA LEU A 266 -6.57 -12.82 0.27
C LEU A 266 -7.88 -12.20 0.73
N LEU A 267 -9.01 -12.77 0.29
CA LEU A 267 -10.32 -12.35 0.74
C LEU A 267 -10.55 -12.69 2.21
N ASP A 268 -10.25 -13.93 2.61
CA ASP A 268 -10.47 -14.42 3.98
C ASP A 268 -9.65 -13.64 5.00
N MET A 269 -8.44 -13.22 4.63
CA MET A 269 -7.61 -12.33 5.44
C MET A 269 -8.36 -11.05 5.85
N TRP A 270 -9.15 -10.44 4.96
CA TRP A 270 -9.94 -9.25 5.32
C TRP A 270 -11.04 -9.57 6.32
N ASN A 271 -11.62 -10.77 6.29
CA ASN A 271 -12.56 -11.21 7.33
C ASN A 271 -11.86 -11.34 8.69
N ILE A 272 -10.64 -11.86 8.73
CA ILE A 272 -9.85 -12.00 9.95
C ILE A 272 -9.46 -10.63 10.53
N ILE A 273 -9.02 -9.69 9.68
CA ILE A 273 -8.68 -8.33 10.12
C ILE A 273 -9.94 -7.60 10.61
N TRP A 274 -11.07 -7.80 9.92
CA TRP A 274 -12.35 -7.21 10.29
C TRP A 274 -12.88 -7.68 11.65
N THR A 275 -12.87 -9.00 11.89
CA THR A 275 -13.26 -9.57 13.18
C THR A 275 -12.31 -9.16 14.30
N GLY A 276 -11.04 -8.90 13.95
CA GLY A 276 -9.98 -8.59 14.91
C GLY A 276 -9.57 -9.82 15.73
N GLU A 277 -9.90 -11.03 15.24
CA GLU A 277 -9.53 -12.28 15.89
C GLU A 277 -8.02 -12.53 15.77
N GLY A 278 -7.40 -12.88 16.89
CA GLY A 278 -5.97 -13.15 16.98
C GLY A 278 -5.09 -11.89 16.90
N PHE A 279 -3.81 -12.07 17.23
CA PHE A 279 -2.83 -10.98 17.25
C PHE A 279 -2.71 -10.25 15.91
N LYS A 280 -2.72 -10.99 14.79
CA LYS A 280 -2.57 -10.42 13.45
C LYS A 280 -3.77 -9.57 13.03
N GLY A 281 -5.00 -9.99 13.35
CA GLY A 281 -6.20 -9.22 13.03
C GLY A 281 -6.18 -7.84 13.72
N ALA A 282 -5.84 -7.81 15.01
CA ALA A 282 -5.68 -6.58 15.76
C ALA A 282 -4.52 -5.69 15.23
N HIS A 283 -3.38 -6.30 14.92
CA HIS A 283 -2.17 -5.59 14.46
C HIS A 283 -2.36 -4.88 13.11
N TYR A 284 -3.09 -5.49 12.19
CA TYR A 284 -3.33 -4.93 10.85
C TYR A 284 -4.64 -4.13 10.72
N ARG A 285 -5.31 -3.84 11.84
CA ARG A 285 -6.57 -3.09 11.84
C ARG A 285 -6.45 -1.70 11.22
N VAL A 286 -5.28 -1.07 11.29
CA VAL A 286 -4.99 0.22 10.64
C VAL A 286 -5.29 0.21 9.13
N LEU A 287 -5.17 -0.95 8.48
CA LEU A 287 -5.46 -1.08 7.05
C LEU A 287 -6.94 -0.78 6.74
N LEU A 288 -7.86 -1.19 7.62
CA LEU A 288 -9.29 -0.93 7.44
C LEU A 288 -9.63 0.57 7.53
N GLU A 289 -8.83 1.32 8.28
CA GLU A 289 -9.03 2.77 8.45
C GLU A 289 -8.44 3.57 7.29
N ARG A 290 -7.41 3.04 6.61
CA ARG A 290 -6.68 3.73 5.54
C ARG A 290 -7.11 3.33 4.13
N LEU A 291 -7.77 2.19 3.97
CA LEU A 291 -8.24 1.65 2.70
C LEU A 291 -9.76 1.86 2.58
N LYS A 292 -10.24 2.53 1.53
CA LYS A 292 -11.69 2.66 1.31
C LYS A 292 -12.29 1.41 0.66
N ARG A 293 -11.61 0.82 -0.33
CA ARG A 293 -12.07 -0.35 -1.07
C ARG A 293 -10.93 -1.31 -1.38
N VAL A 294 -11.24 -2.60 -1.40
CA VAL A 294 -10.33 -3.64 -1.87
C VAL A 294 -10.98 -4.42 -3.01
N LYS A 295 -10.24 -4.58 -4.10
CA LYS A 295 -10.61 -5.33 -5.29
C LYS A 295 -9.60 -6.47 -5.45
N ILE A 296 -10.09 -7.70 -5.51
CA ILE A 296 -9.27 -8.89 -5.78
C ILE A 296 -9.51 -9.28 -7.23
N SER A 297 -8.42 -9.43 -7.97
CA SER A 297 -8.43 -9.78 -9.39
C SER A 297 -7.56 -11.01 -9.64
N VAL A 298 -7.85 -11.76 -10.69
CA VAL A 298 -7.00 -12.84 -11.20
C VAL A 298 -6.73 -12.53 -12.66
N ASP A 299 -5.45 -12.40 -13.02
CA ASP A 299 -5.03 -12.01 -14.38
C ASP A 299 -5.69 -10.74 -14.92
N GLY A 300 -5.91 -9.76 -14.04
CA GLY A 300 -6.56 -8.48 -14.36
C GLY A 300 -8.09 -8.54 -14.38
N GLU A 301 -8.69 -9.73 -14.34
CA GLU A 301 -10.14 -9.88 -14.25
C GLU A 301 -10.63 -9.74 -12.82
N THR A 302 -11.69 -8.96 -12.62
CA THR A 302 -12.23 -8.70 -11.28
C THR A 302 -12.91 -9.96 -10.76
N TRP A 303 -12.38 -10.51 -9.67
CA TRP A 303 -12.96 -11.69 -9.04
C TRP A 303 -13.94 -11.30 -7.92
N ARG A 304 -13.53 -10.36 -7.05
CA ARG A 304 -14.38 -9.87 -5.96
C ARG A 304 -14.02 -8.45 -5.54
N VAL A 305 -15.01 -7.68 -5.09
CA VAL A 305 -14.83 -6.33 -4.55
C VAL A 305 -15.42 -6.28 -3.14
N ARG A 306 -14.75 -5.56 -2.25
CA ARG A 306 -15.18 -5.34 -0.87
C ARG A 306 -15.00 -3.87 -0.48
N GLU A 307 -16.05 -3.27 0.08
CA GLU A 307 -16.06 -1.88 0.53
C GLU A 307 -15.71 -1.78 2.02
N LEU A 308 -14.43 -1.58 2.34
CA LEU A 308 -13.98 -1.53 3.73
C LEU A 308 -14.43 -0.27 4.46
N GLY A 309 -14.41 0.90 3.80
CA GLY A 309 -14.74 2.17 4.43
C GLY A 309 -16.20 2.27 4.89
N MET A 310 -17.13 1.75 4.09
CA MET A 310 -18.56 1.72 4.44
C MET A 310 -18.86 0.68 5.51
N GLU A 311 -18.23 -0.49 5.42
CA GLU A 311 -18.31 -1.53 6.45
C GLU A 311 -17.83 -0.99 7.81
N LEU A 312 -16.66 -0.32 7.84
CA LEU A 312 -16.07 0.27 9.06
C LEU A 312 -17.00 1.27 9.73
N LYS A 313 -17.59 2.20 8.95
CA LYS A 313 -18.58 3.16 9.46
C LYS A 313 -19.80 2.46 10.06
N ARG A 314 -20.39 1.51 9.34
CA ARG A 314 -21.54 0.72 9.83
C ARG A 314 -21.20 -0.05 11.12
N GLY A 315 -20.02 -0.67 11.17
CA GLY A 315 -19.57 -1.41 12.36
C GLY A 315 -19.33 -0.52 13.58
N GLN A 316 -18.79 0.69 13.37
CA GLN A 316 -18.63 1.69 14.43
C GLN A 316 -19.98 2.23 14.93
N GLU A 317 -20.92 2.50 14.02
CA GLU A 317 -22.28 2.93 14.37
C GLU A 317 -23.03 1.86 15.16
N GLU A 318 -22.91 0.59 14.77
CA GLU A 318 -23.53 -0.52 15.50
C GLU A 318 -22.95 -0.66 16.90
N ARG A 319 -21.61 -0.60 17.05
CA ARG A 319 -20.96 -0.62 18.37
C ARG A 319 -21.39 0.55 19.24
N LYS A 320 -21.51 1.75 18.67
CA LYS A 320 -22.04 2.92 19.40
C LYS A 320 -23.48 2.68 19.85
N ARG A 321 -24.35 2.11 19.00
CA ARG A 321 -25.73 1.77 19.34
C ARG A 321 -25.82 0.73 20.45
N ILE A 322 -25.01 -0.33 20.39
CA ILE A 322 -24.94 -1.37 21.42
C ILE A 322 -24.44 -0.77 22.74
N ALA A 323 -23.40 0.07 22.72
CA ALA A 323 -22.89 0.75 23.91
C ALA A 323 -23.95 1.68 24.55
N MET A 324 -24.76 2.36 23.74
CA MET A 324 -25.89 3.17 24.23
C MET A 324 -27.04 2.32 24.80
N ARG A 325 -27.22 1.08 24.33
CA ARG A 325 -28.25 0.14 24.81
C ARG A 325 -27.80 -0.70 26.01
N GLY A 326 -26.50 -0.91 26.14
CA GLY A 326 -25.86 -1.74 27.17
C GLY A 326 -25.29 -0.94 28.34
N GLY A 327 -25.80 0.27 28.59
CA GLY A 327 -25.48 1.01 29.81
C GLY A 327 -25.91 0.22 31.04
N TRP A 328 -24.91 -0.40 31.69
CA TRP A 328 -24.93 -0.71 33.11
C TRP A 328 -24.20 0.42 33.84
#